data_AF-A0A1G3TAK5-F1
#
_entry.id   AF-A0A1G3TAK5-F1
#
_cell.length_a   1.000
_cell.length_b   1.000
_cell.length_c   1.000
_cell.angle_alpha   90.00
_cell.angle_beta   90.00
_cell.angle_gamma   90.00
#
_symmetry.space_group_name_H-M   'P 1'
#
loop_
_entity.id
_entity.type
_entity.pdbx_description
1 polymer ?
#
loop_
_entity_poly.entity_id
_entity_poly.type
_entity_poly.pdbx_seq_one_letter_code
_entity_poly.pdbx_strand_id
1 'polypeptide(L)'
;MNQINNSIFSRPFLESLFFIQNKWHQHGVLVHTLRVTYYALKAGEFKFFGAALLHDIGKPFSAYKKDEEDIEFGEYSFTDHEERSYEIIKNWSFVSNYTKEIVRYHYLIRDLVKSKKEDLLRYESKKKIWDTLTPEIKNDLAKFLLFDDLGKGKQRRQS
;
A
#
# COMPACT_ATOMS: atom_id res chain seq x y z
N MET A 1 4.87 -15.01 -7.52
CA MET A 1 3.73 -14.06 -7.44
C MET A 1 2.47 -14.84 -7.16
N ASN A 2 1.77 -14.54 -6.07
CA ASN A 2 0.45 -15.12 -5.83
C ASN A 2 -0.53 -14.59 -6.89
N GLN A 3 -1.22 -15.49 -7.60
CA GLN A 3 -2.10 -15.17 -8.72
C GLN A 3 -3.50 -14.71 -8.27
N ILE A 4 -3.60 -13.91 -7.21
CA ILE A 4 -4.90 -13.42 -6.74
C ILE A 4 -5.30 -12.20 -7.57
N ASN A 5 -6.45 -12.32 -8.23
CA ASN A 5 -7.05 -11.26 -9.03
C ASN A 5 -8.56 -11.24 -8.79
N ASN A 6 -8.95 -10.61 -7.69
CA ASN A 6 -10.36 -10.47 -7.33
C ASN A 6 -11.11 -9.60 -8.35
N SER A 7 -12.30 -10.03 -8.76
CA SER A 7 -13.22 -9.17 -9.51
C SER A 7 -13.83 -8.10 -8.60
N ILE A 8 -14.27 -6.98 -9.18
CA ILE A 8 -14.81 -5.82 -8.43
C ILE A 8 -16.05 -6.18 -7.59
N PHE A 9 -16.76 -7.25 -7.95
CA PHE A 9 -17.94 -7.73 -7.22
C PHE A 9 -17.64 -8.95 -6.33
N SER A 10 -16.38 -9.39 -6.26
CA SER A 10 -16.04 -10.51 -5.40
C SER A 10 -16.15 -10.10 -3.93
N ARG A 11 -16.49 -11.07 -3.08
CA ARG A 11 -16.59 -10.84 -1.64
C ARG A 11 -15.27 -10.31 -1.04
N PRO A 12 -14.08 -10.91 -1.29
CA PRO A 12 -12.82 -10.35 -0.82
C PRO A 12 -12.56 -8.91 -1.26
N PHE A 13 -12.92 -8.55 -2.49
CA PHE A 13 -12.77 -7.19 -2.99
C PHE A 13 -13.63 -6.21 -2.19
N LEU A 14 -14.93 -6.48 -2.09
CA LEU A 14 -15.87 -5.58 -1.42
C LEU A 14 -15.63 -5.51 0.09
N GLU A 15 -15.38 -6.64 0.74
CA GLU A 15 -15.07 -6.69 2.17
C GLU A 15 -13.80 -5.92 2.50
N SER A 16 -12.73 -6.09 1.70
CA SER A 16 -11.48 -5.36 1.94
C SER A 16 -11.56 -3.88 1.61
N LEU A 17 -12.31 -3.52 0.57
CA LEU A 17 -12.51 -2.12 0.19
C LEU A 17 -13.26 -1.34 1.27
N PHE A 18 -14.38 -1.88 1.78
CA PHE A 18 -15.31 -1.13 2.62
C PHE A 18 -15.16 -1.39 4.12
N PHE A 19 -14.77 -2.60 4.54
CA PHE A 19 -14.96 -3.02 5.93
C PHE A 19 -13.68 -3.47 6.65
N ILE A 20 -12.89 -4.38 6.06
CA ILE A 20 -11.82 -5.08 6.79
C ILE A 20 -10.52 -5.15 5.98
N GLN A 21 -9.44 -4.54 6.47
CA GLN A 21 -8.09 -4.79 5.97
C GLN A 21 -7.40 -5.89 6.79
N ASN A 22 -6.47 -5.52 7.66
CA ASN A 22 -5.71 -6.41 8.54
C ASN A 22 -5.61 -5.82 9.95
N LYS A 23 -4.98 -6.54 10.88
CA LYS A 23 -4.79 -6.10 12.27
C LYS A 23 -4.21 -4.69 12.44
N TRP A 24 -3.44 -4.20 11.48
CA TRP A 24 -2.78 -2.90 11.55
C TRP A 24 -3.68 -1.72 11.18
N HIS A 25 -4.84 -1.96 10.57
CA HIS A 25 -5.71 -0.91 10.04
C HIS A 25 -7.08 -0.95 10.72
N GLN A 26 -7.51 0.17 11.29
CA GLN A 26 -8.83 0.31 11.89
C GLN A 26 -9.97 0.15 10.86
N HIS A 27 -9.69 0.46 9.60
CA HIS A 27 -10.71 0.63 8.56
C HIS A 27 -10.42 -0.21 7.31
N GLY A 28 -11.43 -0.35 6.45
CA GLY A 28 -11.27 -0.84 5.07
C GLY A 28 -10.35 0.07 4.23
N VAL A 29 -9.98 -0.40 3.03
CA VAL A 29 -9.06 0.32 2.12
C VAL A 29 -9.57 1.72 1.80
N LEU A 30 -10.86 1.88 1.49
CA LEU A 30 -11.42 3.18 1.10
C LEU A 30 -11.23 4.26 2.17
N VAL A 31 -11.60 3.96 3.41
CA VAL A 31 -11.50 4.93 4.51
C VAL A 31 -10.03 5.21 4.84
N HIS A 32 -9.16 4.21 4.79
CA HIS A 32 -7.72 4.42 4.95
C HIS A 32 -7.18 5.38 3.87
N THR A 33 -7.47 5.12 2.59
CA THR A 33 -7.10 5.99 1.47
C THR A 33 -7.56 7.43 1.69
N LEU A 34 -8.84 7.65 2.06
CA LEU A 34 -9.37 8.99 2.32
C LEU A 34 -8.66 9.68 3.50
N ARG A 35 -8.27 8.93 4.54
CA ARG A 35 -7.51 9.48 5.67
C ARG A 35 -6.09 9.87 5.26
N VAL A 36 -5.40 9.05 4.47
CA VAL A 36 -4.08 9.39 3.93
C VAL A 36 -4.16 10.66 3.09
N THR A 37 -5.15 10.77 2.21
CA THR A 37 -5.42 11.98 1.41
C THR A 37 -5.66 13.18 2.32
N TYR A 38 -6.52 13.04 3.34
CA TYR A 38 -6.78 14.12 4.30
C TYR A 38 -5.52 14.60 5.00
N TYR A 39 -4.68 13.70 5.53
CA TYR A 39 -3.46 14.10 6.24
C TYR A 39 -2.42 14.75 5.33
N ALA A 40 -2.25 14.23 4.10
CA ALA A 40 -1.35 14.83 3.12
C ALA A 40 -1.80 16.26 2.75
N LEU A 41 -3.10 16.45 2.45
CA LEU A 41 -3.65 17.76 2.10
C LEU A 41 -3.63 18.73 3.28
N LYS A 42 -3.95 18.26 4.50
CA LYS A 42 -3.88 19.06 5.72
C LYS A 42 -2.46 19.56 6.01
N ALA A 43 -1.44 18.79 5.64
CA ALA A 43 -0.04 19.17 5.77
C ALA A 43 0.46 20.12 4.64
N GLY A 44 -0.40 20.49 3.68
CA GLY A 44 -0.01 21.30 2.53
C GLY A 44 0.72 20.53 1.43
N GLU A 45 0.80 19.21 1.51
CA GLU A 45 1.52 18.36 0.57
C GLU A 45 0.64 17.98 -0.64
N PHE A 46 0.15 18.98 -1.37
CA PHE A 46 -0.78 18.80 -2.49
C PHE A 46 -0.23 17.89 -3.60
N LYS A 47 1.10 17.84 -3.76
CA LYS A 47 1.77 16.93 -4.71
C LYS A 47 1.42 15.45 -4.46
N PHE A 48 1.09 15.08 -3.22
CA PHE A 48 0.70 13.72 -2.87
C PHE A 48 -0.77 13.41 -3.16
N PHE A 49 -1.59 14.36 -3.60
CA PHE A 49 -3.03 14.13 -3.79
C PHE A 49 -3.34 12.90 -4.65
N GLY A 50 -2.73 12.80 -5.83
CA GLY A 50 -2.91 11.66 -6.72
C GLY A 50 -2.38 10.35 -6.13
N ALA A 51 -1.21 10.39 -5.48
CA ALA A 51 -0.62 9.19 -4.88
C ALA A 51 -1.43 8.71 -3.67
N ALA A 52 -1.92 9.62 -2.84
CA ALA A 52 -2.74 9.32 -1.69
C ALA A 52 -4.03 8.60 -2.08
N LEU A 53 -4.69 9.03 -3.16
CA LEU A 53 -5.89 8.39 -3.69
C LEU A 53 -5.64 7.00 -4.31
N LEU A 54 -4.42 6.74 -4.80
CA LEU A 54 -4.14 5.59 -5.66
C LEU A 54 -3.18 4.55 -5.05
N HIS A 55 -2.47 4.86 -3.97
CA HIS A 55 -1.39 3.99 -3.45
C HIS A 55 -1.85 2.55 -3.17
N ASP A 56 -3.07 2.40 -2.69
CA ASP A 56 -3.69 1.14 -2.30
C ASP A 56 -4.78 0.62 -3.25
N ILE A 57 -4.91 1.20 -4.45
CA ILE A 57 -5.94 0.77 -5.42
C ILE A 57 -5.83 -0.72 -5.77
N GLY A 58 -4.63 -1.30 -5.68
CA GLY A 58 -4.35 -2.71 -5.89
C GLY A 58 -4.78 -3.65 -4.75
N LYS A 59 -4.95 -3.15 -3.51
CA LYS A 59 -5.25 -4.01 -2.34
C LYS A 59 -6.51 -4.86 -2.54
N PRO A 60 -7.68 -4.30 -2.92
CA PRO A 60 -8.88 -5.12 -3.10
C PRO A 60 -8.72 -6.22 -4.16
N PHE A 61 -7.92 -5.96 -5.20
CA PHE A 61 -7.62 -6.94 -6.26
C PHE A 61 -6.71 -8.07 -5.79
N SER A 62 -5.86 -7.85 -4.78
CA SER A 62 -4.92 -8.84 -4.24
C SER A 62 -5.32 -9.39 -2.87
N ALA A 63 -6.49 -9.04 -2.35
CA ALA A 63 -6.97 -9.46 -1.03
C ALA A 63 -7.18 -10.99 -0.93
N TYR A 64 -6.57 -11.62 0.08
CA TYR A 64 -6.76 -13.04 0.39
C TYR A 64 -6.52 -13.37 1.85
N LYS A 65 -6.92 -14.57 2.28
CA LYS A 65 -6.58 -15.13 3.59
C LYS A 65 -5.28 -15.93 3.46
N LYS A 66 -4.21 -15.49 4.12
CA LYS A 66 -2.88 -16.10 3.98
C LYS A 66 -2.67 -17.29 4.90
N ASP A 67 -3.14 -17.19 6.13
CA ASP A 67 -2.91 -18.14 7.22
C ASP A 67 -4.17 -18.31 8.09
N GLU A 68 -4.08 -19.18 9.09
CA GLU A 68 -5.17 -19.45 10.03
C GLU A 68 -5.60 -18.19 10.80
N GLU A 69 -4.66 -17.27 11.09
CA GLU A 69 -4.93 -16.01 11.77
C GLU A 69 -5.84 -15.11 10.90
N ASP A 70 -5.52 -14.95 9.61
CA ASP A 70 -6.37 -14.22 8.66
C ASP A 70 -7.80 -14.82 8.58
N ILE A 71 -7.92 -16.15 8.66
CA ILE A 71 -9.21 -16.86 8.63
C ILE A 71 -9.99 -16.62 9.93
N GLU A 72 -9.35 -16.81 11.08
CA GLU A 72 -9.94 -16.66 12.41
C GLU A 72 -10.50 -15.26 12.63
N PHE A 73 -9.72 -14.23 12.29
CA PHE A 73 -10.11 -12.83 12.51
C PHE A 73 -10.81 -12.18 11.32
N GLY A 74 -11.02 -12.92 10.23
CA GLY A 74 -11.62 -12.41 9.01
C GLY A 74 -10.80 -11.30 8.35
N GLU A 75 -9.48 -11.27 8.55
CA GLU A 75 -8.52 -10.27 8.05
C GLU A 75 -7.90 -10.67 6.70
N TYR A 76 -7.35 -9.71 5.95
CA TYR A 76 -6.77 -9.95 4.63
C TYR A 76 -5.30 -9.58 4.55
N SER A 77 -4.57 -10.43 3.84
CA SER A 77 -3.24 -10.17 3.34
C SER A 77 -3.29 -9.58 1.92
N PHE A 78 -2.30 -8.75 1.59
CA PHE A 78 -2.22 -7.98 0.34
C PHE A 78 -0.82 -8.07 -0.27
N THR A 79 -0.41 -9.27 -0.65
CA THR A 79 0.93 -9.50 -1.21
C THR A 79 1.08 -8.76 -2.54
N ASP A 80 2.20 -8.03 -2.67
CA ASP A 80 2.58 -7.26 -3.86
C ASP A 80 1.51 -6.24 -4.34
N HIS A 81 0.70 -5.70 -3.42
CA HIS A 81 -0.36 -4.74 -3.76
C HIS A 81 0.18 -3.44 -4.36
N GLU A 82 1.41 -3.04 -4.06
CA GLU A 82 2.04 -1.84 -4.60
C GLU A 82 2.34 -1.99 -6.10
N GLU A 83 2.84 -3.17 -6.49
CA GLU A 83 3.04 -3.50 -7.91
C GLU A 83 1.69 -3.62 -8.62
N ARG A 84 0.68 -4.21 -7.95
CA ARG A 84 -0.68 -4.29 -8.48
C ARG A 84 -1.29 -2.91 -8.70
N SER A 85 -1.12 -1.99 -7.75
CA SER A 85 -1.54 -0.60 -7.87
C SER A 85 -0.87 0.07 -9.08
N TYR A 86 0.45 -0.10 -9.23
CA TYR A 86 1.19 0.42 -10.38
C TYR A 86 0.68 -0.14 -11.71
N GLU A 87 0.48 -1.45 -11.82
CA GLU A 87 -0.01 -2.11 -13.03
C GLU A 87 -1.40 -1.60 -13.46
N ILE A 88 -2.27 -1.25 -12.51
CA ILE A 88 -3.58 -0.64 -12.78
C ILE A 88 -3.42 0.76 -13.42
N ILE A 89 -2.49 1.57 -12.89
CA ILE A 89 -2.39 3.00 -13.25
C ILE A 89 -1.30 3.30 -14.30
N LYS A 90 -0.41 2.37 -14.64
CA LYS A 90 0.80 2.64 -15.45
C LYS A 90 0.50 3.28 -16.80
N ASN A 91 -0.61 2.87 -17.43
CA ASN A 91 -1.03 3.35 -18.76
C ASN A 91 -2.02 4.52 -18.70
N TRP A 92 -2.37 5.03 -17.50
CA TRP A 92 -3.24 6.19 -17.39
C TRP A 92 -2.44 7.45 -17.73
N SER A 93 -2.77 8.08 -18.85
CA SER A 93 -2.08 9.27 -19.37
C SER A 93 -2.27 10.51 -18.49
N PHE A 94 -3.37 10.57 -17.74
CA PHE A 94 -3.67 11.65 -16.80
C PHE A 94 -2.98 11.50 -15.44
N VAL A 95 -2.32 10.36 -15.17
CA VAL A 95 -1.54 10.15 -13.94
C VAL A 95 -0.07 10.41 -14.23
N SER A 96 0.52 11.35 -13.47
CA SER A 96 1.93 11.70 -13.61
C SER A 96 2.87 10.54 -13.28
N ASN A 97 4.07 10.55 -13.87
CA ASN A 97 5.11 9.57 -13.53
C ASN A 97 5.50 9.64 -12.05
N TYR A 98 5.59 10.86 -11.49
CA TYR A 98 5.80 11.07 -10.07
C TYR A 98 4.77 10.31 -9.21
N THR A 99 3.48 10.46 -9.52
CA THR A 99 2.41 9.73 -8.80
C THR A 99 2.60 8.21 -8.93
N LYS A 100 2.94 7.72 -10.13
CA LYS A 100 3.17 6.29 -10.37
C LYS A 100 4.35 5.75 -9.55
N GLU A 101 5.42 6.52 -9.40
CA GLU A 101 6.59 6.15 -8.59
C GLU A 101 6.24 6.10 -7.10
N ILE A 102 5.54 7.11 -6.57
CA ILE A 102 5.11 7.09 -5.17
C ILE A 102 4.18 5.91 -4.92
N VAL A 103 3.18 5.66 -5.78
CA VAL A 103 2.26 4.51 -5.65
C VAL A 103 3.03 3.19 -5.63
N ARG A 104 3.95 2.97 -6.57
CA ARG A 104 4.70 1.71 -6.69
C ARG A 104 5.66 1.46 -5.54
N TYR A 105 6.24 2.52 -4.97
CA TYR A 105 7.34 2.39 -4.02
C TYR A 105 7.02 2.88 -2.61
N HIS A 106 5.78 3.31 -2.31
CA HIS A 106 5.43 3.89 -1.00
C HIS A 106 5.77 2.97 0.18
N TYR A 107 5.73 1.64 0.00
CA TYR A 107 6.06 0.67 1.05
C TYR A 107 7.53 0.18 1.01
N LEU A 108 8.33 0.60 0.02
CA LEU A 108 9.68 0.09 -0.23
C LEU A 108 10.61 0.24 0.99
N ILE A 109 10.51 1.34 1.72
CA ILE A 109 11.32 1.59 2.93
C ILE A 109 11.03 0.52 3.99
N ARG A 110 9.76 0.20 4.24
CA ARG A 110 9.38 -0.85 5.20
C ARG A 110 9.78 -2.24 4.69
N ASP A 111 9.62 -2.50 3.40
CA ASP A 111 10.00 -3.77 2.79
C ASP A 111 11.50 -4.03 2.95
N LEU A 112 12.36 -3.02 2.71
CA LEU A 112 13.81 -3.11 2.94
C LEU A 112 14.17 -3.45 4.39
N VAL A 113 13.51 -2.81 5.37
CA VAL A 113 13.78 -3.08 6.79
C VAL A 113 13.35 -4.50 7.17
N LYS A 114 12.21 -4.95 6.69
CA LYS A 114 11.67 -6.28 6.97
C LYS A 114 12.48 -7.38 6.30
N SER A 115 12.72 -7.25 4.99
CA SER A 115 13.44 -8.25 4.20
C SER A 115 14.90 -8.39 4.65
N LYS A 116 15.55 -7.32 5.14
CA LYS A 116 16.90 -7.43 5.70
C LYS A 116 17.00 -8.43 6.86
N LYS A 117 15.90 -8.65 7.59
CA LYS A 117 15.84 -9.60 8.71
C LYS A 117 15.38 -10.99 8.28
N GLU A 118 14.44 -11.06 7.34
CA GLU A 118 13.71 -12.30 7.02
C GLU A 118 14.13 -12.94 5.68
N ASP A 119 14.58 -12.15 4.70
CA ASP A 119 14.83 -12.58 3.32
C ASP A 119 15.88 -11.68 2.63
N LEU A 120 17.15 -12.10 2.72
CA LEU A 120 18.28 -11.35 2.16
C LEU A 120 18.21 -11.21 0.63
N LEU A 121 17.67 -12.20 -0.09
CA LEU A 121 17.53 -12.12 -1.54
C LEU A 121 16.52 -11.05 -1.95
N ARG A 122 15.37 -10.99 -1.25
CA ARG A 122 14.39 -9.90 -1.42
C ARG A 122 15.00 -8.56 -1.06
N TYR A 123 15.78 -8.49 0.03
CA TYR A 123 16.50 -7.26 0.39
C TYR A 123 17.43 -6.77 -0.72
N GLU A 124 18.28 -7.63 -1.26
CA GLU A 124 19.21 -7.25 -2.34
C GLU A 124 18.46 -6.76 -3.59
N SER A 125 17.38 -7.43 -3.96
CA SER A 125 16.51 -7.01 -5.08
C SER A 125 15.91 -5.62 -4.85
N LYS A 126 15.31 -5.40 -3.68
CA LYS A 126 14.68 -4.11 -3.33
C LYS A 126 15.71 -3.00 -3.15
N LYS A 127 16.91 -3.33 -2.67
CA LYS A 127 18.02 -2.38 -2.51
C LYS A 127 18.47 -1.84 -3.87
N LYS A 128 18.58 -2.70 -4.89
CA LYS A 128 18.90 -2.24 -6.26
C LYS A 128 17.88 -1.21 -6.75
N ILE A 129 16.59 -1.45 -6.53
CA ILE A 129 15.53 -0.48 -6.88
C ILE A 129 15.74 0.82 -6.11
N TRP A 130 15.89 0.74 -4.78
CA TRP A 130 16.14 1.91 -3.94
C TRP A 130 17.34 2.74 -4.40
N ASP A 131 18.44 2.09 -4.75
CA ASP A 131 19.66 2.77 -5.17
C ASP A 131 19.48 3.53 -6.49
N THR A 132 18.51 3.15 -7.35
CA THR A 132 18.17 3.90 -8.58
C THR A 132 17.28 5.14 -8.36
N LEU A 133 16.61 5.26 -7.20
CA LEU A 133 15.71 6.39 -6.93
C LEU A 133 16.50 7.67 -6.59
N THR A 134 15.98 8.82 -7.05
CA THR A 134 16.58 10.12 -6.74
C THR A 134 16.42 10.46 -5.25
N PRO A 135 17.30 11.31 -4.69
CA PRO A 135 17.15 11.78 -3.30
C PRO A 135 15.78 12.39 -2.99
N GLU A 136 15.20 13.12 -3.95
CA GLU A 136 13.89 13.75 -3.81
C GLU A 136 12.78 12.70 -3.66
N ILE A 137 12.77 11.68 -4.51
CA ILE A 137 11.81 10.57 -4.41
C ILE A 137 11.99 9.82 -3.10
N LYS A 138 13.22 9.54 -2.66
CA LYS A 138 13.50 8.87 -1.38
C LYS A 138 12.92 9.65 -0.19
N ASN A 139 13.10 10.97 -0.18
CA ASN A 139 12.55 11.85 0.86
C ASN A 139 11.01 11.88 0.80
N ASP A 140 10.44 11.91 -0.39
CA ASP A 140 8.99 11.90 -0.58
C ASP A 140 8.35 10.57 -0.18
N LEU A 141 9.00 9.44 -0.44
CA LEU A 141 8.56 8.13 0.05
C LEU A 141 8.55 8.08 1.57
N ALA A 142 9.61 8.59 2.22
CA ALA A 142 9.68 8.65 3.68
C ALA A 142 8.56 9.54 4.26
N LYS A 143 8.29 10.68 3.62
CA LYS A 143 7.24 11.60 4.06
C LYS A 143 5.83 11.03 3.83
N PHE A 144 5.60 10.42 2.67
CA PHE A 144 4.33 9.77 2.35
C PHE A 144 4.03 8.62 3.30
N LEU A 145 5.06 7.85 3.70
CA LEU A 145 4.94 6.77 4.68
C LEU A 145 4.37 7.25 6.03
N LEU A 146 4.70 8.48 6.44
CA LEU A 146 4.13 9.08 7.66
C LEU A 146 2.61 9.30 7.52
N PHE A 147 2.15 9.77 6.35
CA PHE A 147 0.72 9.97 6.10
C PHE A 147 -0.02 8.63 5.98
N ASP A 148 0.60 7.63 5.35
CA ASP A 148 0.14 6.25 5.33
C ASP A 148 -0.09 5.74 6.77
N ASP A 149 0.90 5.88 7.66
CA ASP A 149 0.77 5.47 9.07
C ASP A 149 -0.36 6.21 9.80
N LEU A 150 -0.48 7.53 9.63
CA LEU A 150 -1.58 8.32 10.22
C LEU A 150 -2.96 7.86 9.70
N GLY A 151 -3.00 7.40 8.45
CA GLY A 151 -4.19 6.85 7.81
C GLY A 151 -4.71 5.56 8.43
N LYS A 152 -3.86 4.77 9.10
CA LYS A 152 -4.22 3.45 9.65
C LYS A 152 -5.22 3.51 10.81
N GLY A 153 -5.21 4.59 11.58
CA GLY A 153 -6.03 4.70 12.79
C GLY A 153 -5.50 3.82 13.93
N LYS A 154 -6.38 3.40 14.84
CA LYS A 154 -5.99 2.50 15.94
C LYS A 154 -5.79 1.08 15.43
N GLN A 155 -4.70 0.45 15.85
CA GLN A 155 -4.47 -0.97 15.62
C GLN A 155 -5.65 -1.79 16.19
N ARG A 156 -6.18 -2.76 15.42
CA ARG A 156 -7.36 -3.54 15.81
C ARG A 156 -7.06 -4.48 16.97
N ARG A 157 -5.84 -5.01 17.04
CA ARG A 157 -5.38 -5.95 18.07
C ARG A 157 -3.85 -6.00 18.14
N GLN A 158 -3.31 -6.15 19.34
CA GLN A 158 -1.87 -6.38 19.56
C GLN A 158 -1.52 -7.84 19.23
N SER A 159 -0.29 -8.05 18.75
CA SER A 159 0.28 -9.37 18.45
C SER A 159 0.51 -10.18 19.71
#